data_AF-A0A5K1EVQ8-F1
#
_entry.id   AF-A0A5K1EVQ8-F1
#
_cell.length_a   1.000
_cell.length_b   1.000
_cell.length_c   1.000
_cell.angle_alpha   90.00
_cell.angle_beta   90.00
_cell.angle_gamma   90.00
#
_symmetry.space_group_name_H-M   'P 1'
#
loop_
_entity.id
_entity.type
_entity.pdbx_description
1 polymer ?
#
loop_
_entity_poly.entity_id
_entity_poly.type
_entity_poly.pdbx_seq_one_letter_code
_entity_poly.pdbx_strand_id
1 'polypeptide(L)'
;YGNVFKSHILGCPTVISLDPDLNRYILLNEGKGLIPGYPQSMLDLLGKWNIAAVPGYLHKAMRGVMFSLINTNMIRDVLLKDIDCFMRSHLHNWSDKVLDIQEQTKE
;
A
#
# COMPACT_ATOMS: atom_id res chain seq x y z
N TYR A 1 -23.09 -10.50 13.79
CA TYR A 1 -22.93 -11.23 12.52
C TYR A 1 -21.83 -12.30 12.55
N GLY A 2 -20.83 -12.20 13.45
CA GLY A 2 -19.68 -13.12 13.48
C GLY A 2 -18.47 -12.52 12.74
N ASN A 3 -17.35 -13.25 12.72
CA ASN A 3 -16.10 -12.79 12.08
C ASN A 3 -16.19 -12.72 10.56
N VAL A 4 -17.19 -13.36 9.95
CA VAL A 4 -17.46 -13.29 8.50
C VAL A 4 -18.91 -12.94 8.29
N PHE A 5 -19.18 -11.86 7.58
CA PHE A 5 -20.55 -11.39 7.36
C PHE A 5 -20.75 -10.64 6.05
N LYS A 6 -22.01 -10.47 5.65
CA LYS A 6 -22.39 -9.79 4.41
C LYS A 6 -22.88 -8.36 4.70
N SER A 7 -22.57 -7.44 3.81
CA SER A 7 -23.04 -6.05 3.83
C SER A 7 -23.12 -5.52 2.39
N HIS A 8 -23.40 -4.24 2.24
CA HIS A 8 -23.21 -3.50 0.98
C HIS A 8 -22.21 -2.37 1.21
N ILE A 9 -21.08 -2.41 0.52
CA ILE A 9 -20.07 -1.35 0.55
C ILE A 9 -20.06 -0.68 -0.82
N LEU A 10 -20.21 0.64 -0.85
CA LEU A 10 -20.25 1.44 -2.09
C LEU A 10 -21.29 0.92 -3.12
N GLY A 11 -22.45 0.46 -2.63
CA GLY A 11 -23.52 -0.08 -3.48
C GLY A 11 -23.31 -1.53 -3.95
N CYS A 12 -22.19 -2.17 -3.59
CA CYS A 12 -21.87 -3.52 -4.01
C CYS A 12 -22.08 -4.53 -2.86
N PRO A 13 -22.76 -5.67 -3.10
CA PRO A 13 -22.81 -6.78 -2.15
C PRO A 13 -21.40 -7.23 -1.78
N THR A 14 -21.06 -7.15 -0.50
CA THR A 14 -19.69 -7.34 0.00
C THR A 14 -19.68 -8.33 1.16
N VAL A 15 -18.74 -9.27 1.13
CA VAL A 15 -18.41 -10.12 2.30
C VAL A 15 -17.25 -9.47 3.04
N ILE A 16 -17.42 -9.22 4.33
CA ILE A 16 -16.41 -8.68 5.23
C ILE A 16 -15.86 -9.82 6.08
N SER A 17 -14.54 -9.98 6.09
CA SER A 17 -13.82 -10.99 6.86
C SER A 17 -12.87 -10.34 7.89
N LEU A 18 -13.15 -10.61 9.15
CA LEU A 18 -12.31 -10.33 10.31
C LEU A 18 -11.55 -11.59 10.78
N ASP A 19 -11.71 -12.71 10.05
CA ASP A 19 -11.08 -13.98 10.36
C ASP A 19 -9.64 -14.03 9.78
N PRO A 20 -8.60 -14.20 10.59
CA PRO A 20 -7.22 -14.12 10.13
C PRO A 20 -6.82 -15.28 9.22
N ASP A 21 -7.38 -16.48 9.43
CA ASP A 21 -7.06 -17.65 8.63
C ASP A 21 -7.68 -17.55 7.24
N LEU A 22 -8.93 -17.09 7.16
CA LEU A 22 -9.58 -16.78 5.90
C LEU A 22 -8.88 -15.64 5.16
N ASN A 23 -8.49 -14.57 5.86
CA ASN A 23 -7.74 -13.46 5.27
C ASN A 23 -6.41 -13.92 4.69
N ARG A 24 -5.67 -14.75 5.43
CA ARG A 24 -4.42 -15.37 4.96
C ARG A 24 -4.66 -16.25 3.74
N TYR A 25 -5.70 -17.08 3.75
CA TYR A 25 -6.04 -17.93 2.61
C TYR A 25 -6.35 -17.09 1.36
N ILE A 26 -7.14 -16.03 1.49
CA ILE A 26 -7.48 -15.13 0.38
C ILE A 26 -6.22 -14.49 -0.20
N LEU A 27 -5.35 -13.93 0.65
CA LEU A 27 -4.13 -13.24 0.22
C LEU A 27 -3.11 -14.19 -0.43
N LEU A 28 -2.97 -15.42 0.08
CA LEU A 28 -2.06 -16.42 -0.51
C LEU A 28 -2.57 -17.00 -1.83
N ASN A 29 -3.88 -16.89 -2.10
CA ASN A 29 -4.51 -17.38 -3.32
C ASN A 29 -4.95 -16.24 -4.25
N GLU A 30 -4.36 -15.06 -4.11
CA GLU A 30 -4.54 -13.95 -5.04
C GLU A 30 -4.28 -14.42 -6.49
N GLY A 31 -5.19 -14.09 -7.41
CA GLY A 31 -5.13 -14.49 -8.81
C GLY A 31 -5.65 -15.91 -9.11
N LYS A 32 -6.02 -16.71 -8.10
CA LYS A 32 -6.63 -18.04 -8.27
C LYS A 32 -8.15 -18.02 -8.08
N GLY A 33 -8.82 -17.03 -8.68
CA GLY A 33 -10.28 -16.86 -8.60
C GLY A 33 -10.73 -15.64 -7.79
N LEU A 34 -9.82 -15.02 -7.03
CA LEU A 34 -10.01 -13.71 -6.43
C LEU A 34 -9.02 -12.72 -7.05
N ILE A 35 -9.53 -11.60 -7.55
CA ILE A 35 -8.74 -10.48 -8.05
C ILE A 35 -8.88 -9.28 -7.11
N PRO A 36 -7.84 -8.43 -6.99
CA PRO A 36 -7.96 -7.17 -6.27
C PRO A 36 -9.11 -6.32 -6.85
N GLY A 37 -10.04 -5.92 -6.00
CA GLY A 37 -11.12 -5.02 -6.34
C GLY A 37 -10.93 -3.69 -5.62
N TYR A 38 -10.79 -2.60 -6.38
CA TYR A 38 -10.67 -1.25 -5.84
C TYR A 38 -11.89 -0.40 -6.27
N PRO A 39 -12.30 0.58 -5.47
CA PRO A 39 -13.36 1.52 -5.85
C PRO A 39 -13.04 2.23 -7.16
N GLN A 40 -14.06 2.52 -7.97
CA GLN A 40 -13.89 3.20 -9.26
C GLN A 40 -13.17 4.55 -9.11
N SER A 41 -13.47 5.30 -8.05
CA SER A 41 -12.80 6.58 -7.76
C SER A 41 -11.28 6.45 -7.60
N MET A 42 -10.79 5.35 -7.05
CA MET A 42 -9.35 5.08 -6.93
C MET A 42 -8.73 4.74 -8.29
N LEU A 43 -9.44 3.99 -9.13
CA LEU A 43 -8.99 3.66 -10.48
C LEU A 43 -8.92 4.89 -11.38
N ASP A 44 -9.89 5.80 -11.24
CA ASP A 44 -9.94 7.06 -11.98
C ASP A 44 -8.79 8.00 -11.57
N LEU A 45 -8.51 8.09 -10.26
CA LEU A 45 -7.46 8.96 -9.73
C LEU A 45 -6.04 8.46 -10.08
N LEU A 46 -5.77 7.16 -9.88
CA LEU A 46 -4.43 6.59 -10.08
C LEU A 46 -4.18 6.16 -11.52
N GLY A 47 -5.23 6.11 -12.34
CA GLY A 47 -5.19 5.66 -13.72
C GLY A 47 -5.14 4.14 -13.88
N LYS A 48 -5.60 3.64 -15.02
CA LYS A 48 -5.75 2.21 -15.32
C LYS A 48 -4.46 1.37 -15.35
N TRP A 49 -3.29 2.02 -15.32
CA TRP A 49 -1.98 1.37 -15.37
C TRP A 49 -1.25 1.39 -14.01
N ASN A 50 -1.94 1.74 -12.92
CA ASN A 50 -1.36 1.66 -11.60
C ASN A 50 -1.19 0.19 -11.16
N ILE A 51 -0.22 -0.07 -10.27
CA ILE A 51 0.12 -1.43 -9.81
C ILE A 51 -1.05 -2.16 -9.14
N ALA A 52 -1.97 -1.44 -8.49
CA ALA A 52 -3.17 -2.01 -7.87
C ALA A 52 -4.28 -2.35 -8.88
N ALA A 53 -4.30 -1.71 -10.06
CA ALA A 53 -5.33 -1.93 -11.08
C ALA A 53 -4.97 -3.02 -12.10
N VAL A 54 -3.68 -3.25 -12.34
CA VAL A 54 -3.25 -4.24 -13.34
C VAL A 54 -3.25 -5.64 -12.72
N PRO A 55 -3.88 -6.66 -13.35
CA PRO A 55 -3.82 -8.03 -12.86
C PRO A 55 -2.72 -8.86 -13.55
N GLY A 56 -2.40 -10.02 -12.95
CA GLY A 56 -1.66 -11.09 -13.62
C GLY A 56 -0.22 -10.77 -13.99
N TYR A 57 0.18 -11.07 -15.23
CA TYR A 57 1.56 -10.93 -15.69
C TYR A 57 2.07 -9.48 -15.60
N LEU A 58 1.23 -8.51 -15.94
CA LEU A 58 1.60 -7.10 -15.91
C LEU A 58 1.88 -6.63 -14.48
N HIS A 59 1.04 -7.03 -13.53
CA HIS A 59 1.29 -6.80 -12.10
C HIS A 59 2.64 -7.37 -11.68
N LYS A 60 2.91 -8.63 -12.05
CA LYS A 60 4.16 -9.31 -11.70
C LYS A 60 5.39 -8.60 -12.28
N ALA A 61 5.31 -8.12 -13.52
CA ALA A 61 6.39 -7.38 -14.15
C ALA A 61 6.63 -6.04 -13.47
N MET A 62 5.58 -5.24 -13.23
CA MET A 62 5.68 -3.94 -12.54
C MET A 62 6.22 -4.11 -11.12
N ARG A 63 5.71 -5.09 -10.37
CA ARG A 63 6.20 -5.43 -9.02
C ARG A 63 7.67 -5.85 -9.03
N GLY A 64 8.09 -6.62 -10.02
CA GLY A 64 9.49 -7.03 -10.19
C GLY A 64 10.43 -5.85 -10.39
N VAL A 65 10.06 -4.89 -11.25
CA VAL A 65 10.84 -3.66 -11.46
C VAL A 65 10.85 -2.79 -10.21
N MET A 66 9.70 -2.63 -9.53
CA MET A 66 9.64 -1.84 -8.31
C MET A 66 10.57 -2.40 -7.22
N PHE A 67 10.61 -3.73 -7.05
CA PHE A 67 11.51 -4.35 -6.08
C PHE A 67 12.97 -4.40 -6.50
N SER A 68 13.29 -4.35 -7.80
CA SER A 68 14.70 -4.25 -8.21
C SER A 68 15.30 -2.89 -7.81
N LEU A 69 14.49 -1.83 -7.78
CA LEU A 69 14.87 -0.50 -7.31
C LEU A 69 15.05 -0.44 -5.78
N ILE A 70 14.29 -1.22 -5.03
CA ILE A 70 14.27 -1.23 -3.55
C ILE A 70 14.75 -2.59 -3.04
N ASN A 71 15.90 -3.05 -3.53
CA ASN A 71 16.52 -4.28 -3.04
C ASN A 71 17.34 -4.02 -1.76
N THR A 72 17.69 -5.10 -1.04
CA THR A 72 18.39 -5.00 0.26
C THR A 72 19.69 -4.20 0.19
N ASN A 73 20.46 -4.34 -0.89
CA ASN A 73 21.72 -3.60 -1.05
C ASN A 73 21.45 -2.12 -1.31
N MET A 74 20.48 -1.80 -2.17
CA MET A 74 20.05 -0.41 -2.41
C MET A 74 19.55 0.27 -1.14
N ILE A 75 18.76 -0.44 -0.34
CA ILE A 75 18.29 0.06 0.96
C ILE A 75 19.49 0.39 1.85
N ARG A 76 20.40 -0.58 2.04
CA ARG A 76 21.50 -0.46 2.99
C ARG A 76 22.52 0.61 2.58
N ASP A 77 22.89 0.61 1.31
CA ASP A 77 24.08 1.34 0.86
C ASP A 77 23.75 2.78 0.41
N VAL A 78 22.49 3.02 -0.01
CA VAL A 78 22.01 4.29 -0.56
C VAL A 78 20.83 4.83 0.26
N LEU A 79 19.67 4.18 0.22
CA LEU A 79 18.43 4.77 0.74
C LEU A 79 18.49 5.11 2.23
N LEU A 80 19.12 4.27 3.06
CA LEU A 80 19.24 4.55 4.50
C LEU A 80 20.06 5.82 4.79
N LYS A 81 21.10 6.11 3.98
CA LYS A 81 21.91 7.33 4.16
C LYS A 81 21.12 8.56 3.73
N ASP A 82 20.42 8.47 2.61
CA ASP A 82 19.59 9.55 2.10
C ASP A 82 18.43 9.87 3.06
N ILE A 83 17.79 8.83 3.61
CA ILE A 83 16.76 8.96 4.65
C ILE A 83 17.34 9.59 5.92
N ASP A 84 18.49 9.13 6.44
CA ASP A 84 19.10 9.74 7.65
C ASP A 84 19.44 11.22 7.43
N CYS A 85 20.02 11.56 6.28
CA CYS A 85 20.32 12.94 5.90
C CYS A 85 19.05 13.80 5.84
N PHE A 86 18.01 13.33 5.14
CA PHE A 86 16.72 13.99 5.04
C PHE A 86 16.10 14.19 6.42
N MET A 87 16.03 13.14 7.23
CA MET A 87 15.42 13.18 8.56
C MET A 87 16.12 14.16 9.49
N ARG A 88 17.46 14.19 9.51
CA ARG A 88 18.21 15.17 10.31
C ARG A 88 17.92 16.61 9.89
N SER A 89 17.86 16.86 8.59
CA SER A 89 17.53 18.18 8.04
C SER A 89 16.11 18.58 8.39
N HIS A 90 15.14 17.70 8.11
CA HIS A 90 13.72 17.93 8.33
C HIS A 90 13.42 18.20 9.81
N LEU A 91 14.07 17.46 10.72
CA LEU A 91 13.87 17.57 12.17
C LEU A 91 14.73 18.65 12.88
N HIS A 92 15.69 19.28 12.20
CA HIS A 92 16.69 20.16 12.82
C HIS A 92 16.06 21.23 13.74
N ASN A 93 14.93 21.82 13.33
CA ASN A 93 14.35 23.00 14.01
C ASN A 93 13.03 22.70 14.71
N TRP A 94 12.84 21.45 15.14
CA TRP A 94 11.60 21.02 15.78
C TRP A 94 11.58 21.23 17.29
N SER A 95 12.74 21.38 17.93
CA SER A 95 12.83 21.59 19.38
C SER A 95 12.07 22.84 19.82
N ASP A 96 11.37 22.73 20.95
CA ASP A 96 10.67 23.82 21.64
C ASP A 96 9.55 24.50 20.83
N LYS A 97 9.02 23.80 19.81
CA LYS A 97 7.87 24.24 19.02
C LYS A 97 6.66 23.34 19.23
N VAL A 98 5.48 23.94 19.25
CA VAL A 98 4.22 23.21 19.08
C VAL A 98 4.00 23.06 17.58
N LEU A 99 4.05 21.82 17.09
CA LEU A 99 3.96 21.49 15.67
C LEU A 99 2.79 20.55 15.42
N ASP A 100 2.15 20.72 14.27
CA ASP A 100 1.23 19.71 13.73
C ASP A 100 2.04 18.66 12.95
N ILE A 101 2.27 17.51 13.58
CA ILE A 101 3.05 16.41 13.00
C ILE A 101 2.40 15.89 11.71
N GLN A 102 1.07 15.90 11.60
CA GLN A 102 0.38 15.45 10.39
C GLN A 102 0.64 16.42 9.24
N GLU A 103 0.70 17.72 9.50
CA GLU A 103 1.09 18.71 8.49
C GLU A 103 2.55 18.52 8.06
N GLN A 104 3.46 18.30 9.01
CA GLN A 104 4.89 18.15 8.69
C GLN A 104 5.20 16.91 7.83
N THR A 105 4.41 15.84 7.93
CA THR A 105 4.62 14.61 7.14
C THR A 105 4.12 14.65 5.70
N LYS A 106 3.58 15.78 5.22
CA LYS A 106 3.05 15.93 3.86
C LYS A 106 4.10 16.33 2.81
N GLU A 107 5.30 16.70 3.25
CA GLU A 107 6.47 16.99 2.39
C GLU A 107 7.21 15.71 1.97
#